data_AF-A0A1G7AAC0-F1
#
_entry.id   AF-A0A1G7AAC0-F1
#
_cell.length_a   1.000
_cell.length_b   1.000
_cell.length_c   1.000
_cell.angle_alpha   90.00
_cell.angle_beta   90.00
_cell.angle_gamma   90.00
#
_symmetry.space_group_name_H-M   'P 1'
#
loop_
_entity.id
_entity.type
_entity.pdbx_description
1 polymer ?
#
loop_
_entity_poly.entity_id
_entity_poly.type
_entity_poly.pdbx_seq_one_letter_code
_entity_poly.pdbx_strand_id
1 'polypeptide(L)'
;MNTTTLDSAPSLTQDEEREVEQQYEERADHLELAAFPSRTALTTDAEEWIRSLTGPGAKLLVGPRGCGKTHLMRFAFTQCIANPDLPLAVYINLNRYYTLEPLLRRRPEAMSTFYVWVLANVMVGCHDSIKAFNAHGVAPNLDVDTLLEFNETELRDLIGAYEKNQPLNAQLDEVSSRLTIDRVKQLLLRSADAVGRRRVVLLLDDAALTLTPEYLLHFFDIYRALKAARIAPKASVYPGTTEYGPNFHAGHEADTIFVWKRVTDQDYLAFMLDIGAKRFPDMSSVPDDIRELLAYCAFGVPRAFMTLVRSYLKNVKRHGTAQSTFNVTIDEFLADRTREYLTLKDKKPQFSSIVSIGKQLLDKMVEAVSDANQVLLEGTTRQLYIGIDASGVNDKPYVQRMLLLLQEAGMVYAASGVSHGDRDYSRFVPHLAAVQARRAFAKKGGFSPRFAVEMLTRPDEKHPVRRSMSTLLDSTTLEALCLDLPNCLNCQTKRVEGAKYCFNCGEKLTDESTYDRLMLTRLADVPGLTPWQREKLSNSRTLPQTIGEFIVLQDPGTTLRTIHRVGQVRAKTIIDAVQAFLDEYLS
;
A
#
# COMPACT_ATOMS: atom_id res chain seq x y z
N MET A 1 -51.72 -0.04 -27.71
CA MET A 1 -51.20 -0.75 -26.51
C MET A 1 -49.71 -0.51 -26.50
N ASN A 2 -49.28 0.35 -25.56
CA ASN A 2 -47.96 0.98 -25.56
C ASN A 2 -46.85 -0.02 -25.27
N THR A 3 -45.86 -0.03 -26.16
CA THR A 3 -44.50 -0.48 -25.93
C THR A 3 -43.93 0.25 -24.72
N THR A 4 -43.74 -0.50 -23.64
CA THR A 4 -43.03 -0.06 -22.44
C THR A 4 -41.60 0.32 -22.80
N THR A 5 -41.33 1.61 -22.69
CA THR A 5 -40.01 2.21 -22.58
C THR A 5 -39.17 1.39 -21.59
N LEU A 6 -38.14 0.71 -22.10
CA LEU A 6 -36.99 0.29 -21.30
C LEU A 6 -36.41 1.56 -20.69
N ASP A 7 -36.74 1.79 -19.41
CA ASP A 7 -36.25 2.87 -18.56
C ASP A 7 -34.76 3.11 -18.82
N SER A 8 -34.43 4.26 -19.42
CA SER A 8 -33.07 4.80 -19.40
C SER A 8 -32.70 4.98 -17.94
N ALA A 9 -31.80 4.12 -17.44
CA ALA A 9 -31.23 4.29 -16.11
C ALA A 9 -30.68 5.72 -16.00
N PRO A 10 -30.94 6.45 -14.90
CA PRO A 10 -30.38 7.79 -14.75
C PRO A 10 -28.85 7.67 -14.83
N SER A 11 -28.26 8.53 -15.67
CA SER A 11 -26.81 8.74 -15.73
C SER A 11 -26.31 9.05 -14.32
N LEU A 12 -25.03 8.77 -14.06
CA LEU A 12 -24.40 9.31 -12.87
C LEU A 12 -24.66 10.83 -12.85
N THR A 13 -24.91 11.37 -11.67
CA THR A 13 -24.93 12.82 -11.53
C THR A 13 -23.53 13.34 -11.88
N GLN A 14 -23.43 14.57 -12.38
CA GLN A 14 -22.13 15.17 -12.69
C GLN A 14 -21.18 15.17 -11.47
N ASP A 15 -21.73 15.24 -10.26
CA ASP A 15 -20.96 15.13 -9.01
C ASP A 15 -20.40 13.71 -8.81
N GLU A 16 -21.15 12.66 -9.13
CA GLU A 16 -20.68 11.26 -9.07
C GLU A 16 -19.66 10.95 -10.18
N GLU A 17 -19.83 11.47 -11.40
CA GLU A 17 -18.87 11.30 -12.49
C GLU A 17 -17.52 11.92 -12.15
N ARG A 18 -17.54 13.14 -11.59
CA ARG A 18 -16.34 13.82 -11.09
C ARG A 18 -15.70 13.06 -9.92
N GLU A 19 -16.49 12.52 -8.99
CA GLU A 19 -15.96 11.75 -7.85
C GLU A 19 -15.21 10.50 -8.30
N VAL A 20 -15.71 9.78 -9.31
CA VAL A 20 -15.05 8.59 -9.88
C VAL A 20 -13.77 8.97 -10.65
N GLU A 21 -13.83 9.98 -11.52
CA GLU A 21 -12.67 10.45 -12.28
C GLU A 21 -11.55 10.94 -11.35
N GLN A 22 -11.91 11.66 -10.30
CA GLN A 22 -10.97 12.16 -9.30
C GLN A 22 -10.39 11.05 -8.40
N GLN A 23 -11.16 10.02 -8.03
CA GLN A 23 -10.61 8.84 -7.35
C GLN A 23 -9.64 8.06 -8.25
N TYR A 24 -9.92 8.03 -9.55
CA TYR A 24 -9.05 7.41 -10.55
C TYR A 24 -7.69 8.13 -10.63
N GLU A 25 -7.67 9.48 -10.65
CA GLU A 25 -6.44 10.29 -10.72
C GLU A 25 -5.55 10.27 -9.46
N GLU A 26 -6.07 9.84 -8.29
CA GLU A 26 -5.28 9.77 -7.06
C GLU A 26 -4.23 8.65 -7.09
N ARG A 27 -4.53 7.55 -7.78
CA ARG A 27 -3.60 6.42 -7.89
C ARG A 27 -2.49 6.78 -8.85
N ALA A 28 -1.25 6.63 -8.35
CA ALA A 28 -0.08 6.84 -9.17
C ALA A 28 -0.08 5.92 -10.39
N ASP A 29 -0.64 4.70 -10.33
CA ASP A 29 -0.75 3.75 -11.45
C ASP A 29 -1.56 4.27 -12.64
N HIS A 30 -2.50 5.19 -12.40
CA HIS A 30 -3.43 5.67 -13.42
C HIS A 30 -2.98 6.97 -14.08
N LEU A 31 -1.88 7.57 -13.61
CA LEU A 31 -1.32 8.76 -14.24
C LEU A 31 -0.60 8.42 -15.54
N GLU A 32 -0.79 9.23 -16.58
CA GLU A 32 0.04 9.15 -17.78
C GLU A 32 1.47 9.61 -17.49
N LEU A 33 2.46 9.03 -18.20
CA LEU A 33 3.88 9.35 -17.99
C LEU A 33 4.17 10.85 -18.14
N ALA A 34 3.50 11.54 -19.06
CA ALA A 34 3.66 12.97 -19.30
C ALA A 34 3.20 13.84 -18.11
N ALA A 35 2.31 13.33 -17.25
CA ALA A 35 1.78 14.10 -16.12
C ALA A 35 2.77 14.18 -14.94
N PHE A 36 3.68 13.21 -14.80
CA PHE A 36 4.55 13.10 -13.62
C PHE A 36 5.44 14.32 -13.37
N PRO A 37 6.11 14.94 -14.37
CA PRO A 37 6.93 16.13 -14.12
C PRO A 37 6.14 17.31 -13.52
N SER A 38 4.91 17.51 -13.99
CA SER A 38 4.04 18.60 -13.51
C SER A 38 3.33 18.27 -12.17
N ARG A 39 3.07 16.99 -11.91
CA ARG A 39 2.32 16.51 -10.72
C ARG A 39 3.21 16.03 -9.58
N THR A 40 4.54 16.23 -9.66
CA THR A 40 5.48 15.85 -8.60
C THR A 40 5.92 17.07 -7.79
N ALA A 41 5.82 16.95 -6.47
CA ALA A 41 6.45 17.89 -5.54
C ALA A 41 7.93 17.54 -5.38
N LEU A 42 8.81 18.50 -5.70
CA LEU A 42 10.25 18.35 -5.59
C LEU A 42 10.73 19.11 -4.36
N THR A 43 10.88 18.39 -3.26
CA THR A 43 11.60 18.85 -2.06
C THR A 43 12.94 18.16 -1.95
N THR A 44 13.80 18.62 -1.04
CA THR A 44 15.15 18.07 -0.84
C THR A 44 15.12 16.55 -0.61
N ASP A 45 14.16 16.06 0.18
CA ASP A 45 13.98 14.62 0.43
C ASP A 45 13.53 13.87 -0.83
N ALA A 46 12.56 14.42 -1.57
CA ALA A 46 12.06 13.80 -2.80
C ALA A 46 13.18 13.66 -3.84
N GLU A 47 14.04 14.68 -3.96
CA GLU A 47 15.22 14.60 -4.81
C GLU A 47 16.21 13.53 -4.34
N GLU A 48 16.42 13.38 -3.02
CA GLU A 48 17.29 12.33 -2.48
C GLU A 48 16.74 10.93 -2.73
N TRP A 49 15.42 10.74 -2.59
CA TRP A 49 14.76 9.49 -2.92
C TRP A 49 14.92 9.15 -4.41
N ILE A 50 14.76 10.13 -5.30
CA ILE A 50 14.95 9.94 -6.74
C ILE A 50 16.41 9.67 -7.10
N ARG A 51 17.37 10.38 -6.49
CA ARG A 51 18.80 10.06 -6.63
C ARG A 51 19.11 8.63 -6.18
N SER A 52 18.47 8.16 -5.12
CA SER A 52 18.67 6.81 -4.60
C SER A 52 18.05 5.72 -5.50
N LEU A 53 16.88 6.00 -6.08
CA LEU A 53 16.19 5.13 -7.05
C LEU A 53 16.93 5.03 -8.38
N THR A 54 17.50 6.13 -8.86
CA THR A 54 18.28 6.18 -10.11
C THR A 54 19.77 5.87 -9.90
N GLY A 55 20.21 5.80 -8.64
CA GLY A 55 21.58 5.53 -8.22
C GLY A 55 21.99 4.05 -8.31
N PRO A 56 23.29 3.74 -8.12
CA PRO A 56 23.78 2.36 -8.08
C PRO A 56 23.32 1.64 -6.80
N GLY A 57 23.62 0.34 -6.72
CA GLY A 57 23.35 -0.48 -5.54
C GLY A 57 21.89 -0.90 -5.41
N ALA A 58 21.66 -1.95 -4.64
CA ALA A 58 20.32 -2.43 -4.35
C ALA A 58 19.67 -1.55 -3.28
N LYS A 59 18.38 -1.21 -3.41
CA LYS A 59 17.67 -0.35 -2.44
C LYS A 59 16.29 -0.87 -2.08
N LEU A 60 15.89 -0.71 -0.83
CA LEU A 60 14.54 -1.00 -0.35
C LEU A 60 13.82 0.29 0.02
N LEU A 61 12.70 0.58 -0.63
CA LEU A 61 11.86 1.72 -0.34
C LEU A 61 10.83 1.32 0.71
N VAL A 62 11.05 1.74 1.95
CA VAL A 62 10.23 1.39 3.12
C VAL A 62 9.32 2.55 3.47
N GLY A 63 8.02 2.30 3.59
CA GLY A 63 7.08 3.32 4.06
C GLY A 63 5.66 2.77 4.14
N PRO A 64 4.75 3.44 4.86
CA PRO A 64 3.38 2.99 4.97
C PRO A 64 2.67 3.05 3.61
N ARG A 65 1.49 2.47 3.56
CA ARG A 65 0.66 2.55 2.35
C ARG A 65 0.28 4.00 2.03
N GLY A 66 0.26 4.35 0.75
CA GLY A 66 -0.14 5.70 0.29
C GLY A 66 0.90 6.82 0.47
N CYS A 67 2.11 6.52 0.96
CA CYS A 67 3.18 7.53 1.13
C CYS A 67 3.83 8.00 -0.20
N GLY A 68 3.53 7.33 -1.32
CA GLY A 68 4.00 7.73 -2.66
C GLY A 68 5.13 6.89 -3.26
N LYS A 69 5.41 5.67 -2.76
CA LYS A 69 6.45 4.77 -3.31
C LYS A 69 6.30 4.55 -4.82
N THR A 70 5.13 4.12 -5.28
CA THR A 70 4.78 3.98 -6.70
C THR A 70 5.00 5.26 -7.48
N HIS A 71 4.55 6.41 -6.94
CA HIS A 71 4.73 7.71 -7.59
C HIS A 71 6.21 8.04 -7.79
N LEU A 72 7.04 7.81 -6.77
CA LEU A 72 8.49 8.05 -6.84
C LEU A 72 9.17 7.13 -7.84
N MET A 73 8.79 5.84 -7.89
CA MET A 73 9.33 4.91 -8.88
C MET A 73 8.96 5.32 -10.30
N ARG A 74 7.68 5.62 -10.56
CA ARG A 74 7.22 6.08 -11.87
C ARG A 74 7.85 7.43 -12.26
N PHE A 75 8.01 8.36 -11.32
CA PHE A 75 8.72 9.60 -11.58
C PHE A 75 10.21 9.36 -11.89
N ALA A 76 10.90 8.50 -11.13
CA ALA A 76 12.29 8.11 -11.42
C ALA A 76 12.43 7.49 -12.81
N PHE A 77 11.46 6.66 -13.24
CA PHE A 77 11.40 6.12 -14.59
C PHE A 77 11.31 7.24 -15.65
N THR A 78 10.45 8.25 -15.46
CA THR A 78 10.38 9.40 -16.39
C THR A 78 11.67 10.21 -16.46
N GLN A 79 12.37 10.37 -15.32
CA GLN A 79 13.66 11.05 -15.28
C GLN A 79 14.72 10.28 -16.08
N CYS A 80 14.75 8.95 -15.95
CA CYS A 80 15.67 8.10 -16.70
C CYS A 80 15.46 8.16 -18.23
N ILE A 81 14.20 8.26 -18.67
CA ILE A 81 13.89 8.49 -20.09
C ILE A 81 14.47 9.84 -20.53
N ALA A 82 14.15 10.91 -19.79
CA ALA A 82 14.46 12.28 -20.18
C ALA A 82 15.96 12.62 -20.15
N ASN A 83 16.74 12.02 -19.23
CA ASN A 83 18.15 12.35 -19.03
C ASN A 83 19.08 11.22 -19.52
N PRO A 84 19.90 11.42 -20.56
CA PRO A 84 20.85 10.45 -21.10
C PRO A 84 21.86 9.87 -20.09
N ASP A 85 22.24 10.63 -19.06
CA ASP A 85 23.22 10.20 -18.05
C ASP A 85 22.64 9.22 -17.03
N LEU A 86 21.31 9.10 -16.98
CA LEU A 86 20.60 8.19 -16.10
C LEU A 86 20.50 6.77 -16.71
N PRO A 87 20.32 5.74 -15.85
CA PRO A 87 20.23 4.34 -16.29
C PRO A 87 19.03 4.08 -17.22
N LEU A 88 19.06 2.93 -17.90
CA LEU A 88 17.82 2.31 -18.39
C LEU A 88 16.98 1.92 -17.17
N ALA A 89 15.86 2.59 -16.96
CA ALA A 89 14.92 2.20 -15.92
C ALA A 89 13.93 1.18 -16.48
N VAL A 90 13.69 0.11 -15.72
CA VAL A 90 12.67 -0.88 -16.00
C VAL A 90 11.67 -0.85 -14.86
N TYR A 91 10.43 -0.45 -15.13
CA TYR A 91 9.35 -0.47 -14.14
C TYR A 91 8.59 -1.79 -14.21
N ILE A 92 8.39 -2.41 -13.05
CA ILE A 92 7.70 -3.69 -12.90
C ILE A 92 6.67 -3.54 -11.79
N ASN A 93 5.43 -3.90 -12.06
CA ASN A 93 4.38 -3.99 -11.05
C ASN A 93 4.16 -5.46 -10.70
N LEU A 94 4.27 -5.79 -9.41
CA LEU A 94 4.10 -7.16 -8.90
C LEU A 94 2.85 -7.32 -8.01
N ASN A 95 1.90 -6.38 -8.05
CA ASN A 95 0.71 -6.36 -7.19
C ASN A 95 -0.21 -7.58 -7.33
N ARG A 96 -0.09 -8.35 -8.42
CA ARG A 96 -0.87 -9.56 -8.68
C ARG A 96 -0.25 -10.86 -8.17
N TYR A 97 0.94 -10.84 -7.59
CA TYR A 97 1.60 -12.07 -7.14
C TYR A 97 0.72 -12.94 -6.22
N TYR A 98 -0.19 -12.31 -5.47
CA TYR A 98 -1.06 -12.97 -4.53
C TYR A 98 -2.09 -13.91 -5.19
N THR A 99 -2.42 -13.71 -6.47
CA THR A 99 -3.27 -14.67 -7.22
C THR A 99 -2.65 -16.05 -7.33
N LEU A 100 -1.33 -16.15 -7.13
CA LEU A 100 -0.56 -17.39 -7.14
C LEU A 100 -0.65 -18.14 -5.81
N GLU A 101 -1.07 -17.52 -4.70
CA GLU A 101 -1.11 -18.15 -3.35
C GLU A 101 -1.78 -19.54 -3.35
N PRO A 102 -2.90 -19.79 -4.07
CA PRO A 102 -3.50 -21.12 -4.13
C PRO A 102 -2.57 -22.21 -4.67
N LEU A 103 -1.59 -21.87 -5.52
CA LEU A 103 -0.64 -22.83 -6.08
C LEU A 103 0.23 -23.46 -5.00
N LEU A 104 0.59 -22.72 -3.95
CA LEU A 104 1.41 -23.23 -2.84
C LEU A 104 0.88 -24.52 -2.22
N ARG A 105 -0.43 -24.73 -2.30
CA ARG A 105 -1.13 -25.89 -1.74
C ARG A 105 -1.39 -26.97 -2.78
N ARG A 106 -1.61 -26.54 -4.03
CA ARG A 106 -2.16 -27.40 -5.09
C ARG A 106 -1.08 -28.00 -5.98
N ARG A 107 0.12 -27.39 -6.06
CA ARG A 107 1.19 -27.81 -6.97
C ARG A 107 2.55 -27.87 -6.29
N PRO A 108 3.31 -28.97 -6.41
CA PRO A 108 4.69 -29.04 -5.97
C PRO A 108 5.58 -27.96 -6.62
N GLU A 109 5.26 -27.56 -7.86
CA GLU A 109 6.01 -26.59 -8.66
C GLU A 109 5.61 -25.12 -8.41
N ALA A 110 4.89 -24.83 -7.32
CA ALA A 110 4.42 -23.47 -7.03
C ALA A 110 5.55 -22.44 -6.95
N MET A 111 6.72 -22.83 -6.43
CA MET A 111 7.87 -21.93 -6.30
C MET A 111 8.59 -21.68 -7.61
N SER A 112 8.77 -22.72 -8.43
CA SER A 112 9.32 -22.51 -9.78
C SER A 112 8.36 -21.69 -10.64
N THR A 113 7.05 -21.88 -10.48
CA THR A 113 6.02 -21.05 -11.14
C THR A 113 6.13 -19.58 -10.74
N PHE A 114 6.20 -19.29 -9.44
CA PHE A 114 6.38 -17.93 -8.94
C PHE A 114 7.68 -17.29 -9.47
N TYR A 115 8.76 -18.06 -9.50
CA TYR A 115 10.04 -17.61 -10.03
C TYR A 115 9.94 -17.19 -11.51
N VAL A 116 9.38 -18.04 -12.36
CA VAL A 116 9.17 -17.73 -13.78
C VAL A 116 8.22 -16.55 -13.95
N TRP A 117 7.16 -16.47 -13.14
CA TRP A 117 6.22 -15.34 -13.16
C TRP A 117 6.91 -13.99 -12.88
N VAL A 118 7.81 -13.91 -11.90
CA VAL A 118 8.59 -12.69 -11.64
C VAL A 118 9.49 -12.34 -12.83
N LEU A 119 10.19 -13.32 -13.40
CA LEU A 119 11.07 -13.09 -14.55
C LEU A 119 10.30 -12.66 -15.81
N ALA A 120 9.13 -13.24 -16.06
CA ALA A 120 8.24 -12.83 -17.13
C ALA A 120 7.80 -11.37 -16.97
N ASN A 121 7.42 -10.96 -15.75
CA ASN A 121 7.07 -9.57 -15.46
C ASN A 121 8.26 -8.61 -15.65
N VAL A 122 9.48 -9.01 -15.31
CA VAL A 122 10.69 -8.22 -15.60
C VAL A 122 10.89 -8.05 -17.10
N MET A 123 10.69 -9.09 -17.90
CA MET A 123 10.82 -9.01 -19.35
C MET A 123 9.72 -8.15 -19.98
N VAL A 124 8.46 -8.29 -19.56
CA VAL A 124 7.36 -7.40 -19.98
C VAL A 124 7.67 -5.95 -19.62
N GLY A 125 8.13 -5.68 -18.39
CA GLY A 125 8.57 -4.35 -18.00
C GLY A 125 9.70 -3.82 -18.89
N CYS A 126 10.62 -4.69 -19.33
CA CYS A 126 11.70 -4.33 -20.25
C CYS A 126 11.16 -3.95 -21.64
N HIS A 127 10.21 -4.72 -22.20
CA HIS A 127 9.51 -4.37 -23.44
C HIS A 127 8.88 -2.98 -23.34
N ASP A 128 8.10 -2.75 -22.29
CA ASP A 128 7.40 -1.48 -22.05
C ASP A 128 8.39 -0.31 -21.90
N SER A 129 9.53 -0.57 -21.26
CA SER A 129 10.60 0.42 -21.07
C SER A 129 11.27 0.79 -22.40
N ILE A 130 11.66 -0.18 -23.22
CA ILE A 130 12.28 0.11 -24.52
C ILE A 130 11.29 0.84 -25.43
N LYS A 131 10.02 0.43 -25.45
CA LYS A 131 8.97 1.15 -26.19
C LYS A 131 8.85 2.60 -25.74
N ALA A 132 8.88 2.87 -24.43
CA ALA A 132 8.84 4.23 -23.90
C ALA A 132 10.08 5.05 -24.31
N PHE A 133 11.28 4.47 -24.24
CA PHE A 133 12.52 5.12 -24.68
C PHE A 133 12.53 5.42 -26.19
N ASN A 134 12.02 4.48 -27.00
CA ASN A 134 11.90 4.65 -28.45
C ASN A 134 10.91 5.77 -28.81
N ALA A 135 9.75 5.82 -28.14
CA ALA A 135 8.75 6.86 -28.36
C ALA A 135 9.27 8.27 -28.05
N HIS A 136 10.25 8.39 -27.14
CA HIS A 136 10.92 9.65 -26.81
C HIS A 136 12.16 9.93 -27.68
N GLY A 137 12.39 9.15 -28.74
CA GLY A 137 13.47 9.37 -29.70
C GLY A 137 14.86 9.02 -29.17
N VAL A 138 14.98 8.30 -28.05
CA VAL A 138 16.29 7.92 -27.47
C VAL A 138 16.96 6.83 -28.31
N ALA A 139 16.17 5.91 -28.87
CA ALA A 139 16.67 4.83 -29.73
C ALA A 139 15.64 4.47 -30.81
N PRO A 140 15.39 5.38 -31.77
CA PRO A 140 14.37 5.16 -32.80
C PRO A 140 14.71 3.91 -33.63
N ASN A 141 13.69 3.09 -33.92
CA ASN A 141 13.75 1.89 -34.76
C ASN A 141 14.42 0.64 -34.14
N LEU A 142 14.55 0.54 -32.81
CA LEU A 142 14.88 -0.74 -32.18
C LEU A 142 13.73 -1.74 -32.33
N ASP A 143 14.01 -2.88 -32.97
CA ASP A 143 13.14 -4.04 -32.93
C ASP A 143 13.22 -4.70 -31.54
N VAL A 144 12.20 -4.45 -30.73
CA VAL A 144 12.14 -4.85 -29.32
C VAL A 144 12.08 -6.36 -29.17
N ASP A 145 11.32 -7.04 -30.03
CA ASP A 145 11.13 -8.50 -29.94
C ASP A 145 12.43 -9.23 -30.32
N THR A 146 13.14 -8.73 -31.34
CA THR A 146 14.46 -9.28 -31.70
C THR A 146 15.50 -9.01 -30.61
N LEU A 147 15.47 -7.84 -29.98
CA LEU A 147 16.41 -7.47 -28.92
C LEU A 147 16.25 -8.35 -27.67
N LEU A 148 14.99 -8.58 -27.28
CA LEU A 148 14.63 -9.32 -26.06
C LEU A 148 14.44 -10.81 -26.29
N GLU A 149 14.31 -11.26 -27.53
CA GLU A 149 14.15 -12.68 -27.92
C GLU A 149 12.90 -13.37 -27.35
N PHE A 150 12.01 -12.57 -26.78
CA PHE A 150 10.71 -12.97 -26.27
C PHE A 150 9.66 -12.13 -26.97
N ASN A 151 8.54 -12.75 -27.33
CA ASN A 151 7.39 -12.01 -27.78
C ASN A 151 6.59 -11.52 -26.57
N GLU A 152 6.21 -10.23 -26.57
CA GLU A 152 5.49 -9.64 -25.45
C GLU A 152 4.13 -10.29 -25.20
N THR A 153 3.40 -10.65 -26.25
CA THR A 153 2.09 -11.29 -26.13
C THR A 153 2.21 -12.65 -25.46
N GLU A 154 3.20 -13.46 -25.86
CA GLU A 154 3.47 -14.75 -25.22
C GLU A 154 3.84 -14.60 -23.74
N LEU A 155 4.64 -13.59 -23.38
CA LEU A 155 4.97 -13.31 -21.98
C LEU A 155 3.73 -12.91 -21.17
N ARG A 156 2.86 -12.06 -21.72
CA ARG A 156 1.61 -11.65 -21.06
C ARG A 156 0.62 -12.82 -20.94
N ASP A 157 0.55 -13.69 -21.94
CA ASP A 157 -0.26 -14.91 -21.90
C ASP A 157 0.26 -15.90 -20.85
N LEU A 158 1.58 -16.07 -20.73
CA LEU A 158 2.22 -16.87 -19.69
C LEU A 158 1.87 -16.34 -18.29
N ILE A 159 2.01 -15.02 -18.07
CA ILE A 159 1.63 -14.35 -16.82
C ILE A 159 0.14 -14.61 -16.51
N GLY A 160 -0.73 -14.37 -17.48
CA GLY A 160 -2.17 -14.56 -17.33
C GLY A 160 -2.57 -16.02 -17.05
N ALA A 161 -1.87 -17.00 -17.64
CA ALA A 161 -2.08 -18.41 -17.37
C ALA A 161 -1.73 -18.76 -15.92
N TYR A 162 -0.59 -18.26 -15.41
CA TYR A 162 -0.21 -18.44 -14.01
C TYR A 162 -1.17 -17.75 -13.04
N GLU A 163 -1.55 -16.50 -13.28
CA GLU A 163 -2.51 -15.76 -12.43
C GLU A 163 -3.88 -16.45 -12.35
N LYS A 164 -4.29 -17.14 -13.43
CA LYS A 164 -5.55 -17.91 -13.50
C LYS A 164 -5.40 -19.37 -13.10
N ASN A 165 -4.21 -19.80 -12.68
CA ASN A 165 -3.87 -21.20 -12.36
C ASN A 165 -4.17 -22.20 -13.50
N GLN A 166 -4.07 -21.74 -14.75
CA GLN A 166 -4.29 -22.53 -15.96
C GLN A 166 -3.05 -23.36 -16.30
N PRO A 167 -3.21 -24.57 -16.86
CA PRO A 167 -2.09 -25.32 -17.40
C PRO A 167 -1.49 -24.59 -18.62
N LEU A 168 -0.17 -24.69 -18.78
CA LEU A 168 0.50 -24.14 -19.95
C LEU A 168 0.31 -25.06 -21.15
N ASN A 169 0.23 -24.46 -22.34
CA ASN A 169 0.36 -25.18 -23.59
C ASN A 169 1.86 -25.34 -23.95
N ALA A 170 2.17 -26.14 -24.97
CA ALA A 170 3.56 -26.44 -25.35
C ALA A 170 4.39 -25.18 -25.68
N GLN A 171 3.77 -24.16 -26.29
CA GLN A 171 4.42 -22.90 -26.64
C GLN A 171 4.79 -22.08 -25.39
N LEU A 172 3.86 -21.94 -24.45
CA LEU A 172 4.10 -21.24 -23.19
C LEU A 172 5.10 -21.98 -22.28
N ASP A 173 5.12 -23.32 -22.33
CA ASP A 173 6.13 -24.13 -21.65
C ASP A 173 7.54 -23.87 -22.20
N GLU A 174 7.69 -23.73 -23.52
CA GLU A 174 8.96 -23.38 -24.14
C GLU A 174 9.43 -21.98 -23.70
N VAL A 175 8.54 -20.99 -23.69
CA VAL A 175 8.83 -19.63 -23.19
C VAL A 175 9.26 -19.68 -21.72
N SER A 176 8.52 -20.39 -20.88
CA SER A 176 8.82 -20.59 -19.46
C SER A 176 10.21 -21.17 -19.24
N SER A 177 10.58 -22.22 -20.00
CA SER A 177 11.88 -22.90 -19.87
C SER A 177 13.09 -22.01 -20.20
N ARG A 178 12.90 -20.98 -21.05
CA ARG A 178 13.94 -20.03 -21.45
C ARG A 178 14.12 -18.88 -20.44
N LEU A 179 13.14 -18.63 -19.59
CA LEU A 179 13.16 -17.57 -18.58
C LEU A 179 14.02 -17.97 -17.38
N THR A 180 15.32 -17.66 -17.46
CA THR A 180 16.29 -17.86 -16.37
C THR A 180 16.90 -16.54 -15.93
N ILE A 181 17.40 -16.45 -14.69
CA ILE A 181 18.07 -15.23 -14.18
C ILE A 181 19.21 -14.80 -15.10
N ASP A 182 20.05 -15.74 -15.55
CA ASP A 182 21.20 -15.40 -16.40
C ASP A 182 20.73 -14.82 -17.73
N ARG A 183 19.73 -15.43 -18.36
CA ARG A 183 19.18 -14.93 -19.63
C ARG A 183 18.56 -13.55 -19.46
N VAL A 184 17.74 -13.34 -18.43
CA VAL A 184 17.14 -12.03 -18.13
C VAL A 184 18.22 -10.97 -17.91
N LYS A 185 19.28 -11.27 -17.15
CA LYS A 185 20.39 -10.32 -16.94
C LYS A 185 21.10 -9.97 -18.24
N GLN A 186 21.39 -10.95 -19.09
CA GLN A 186 22.02 -10.71 -20.40
C GLN A 186 21.15 -9.79 -21.28
N LEU A 187 19.85 -10.03 -21.33
CA LEU A 187 18.91 -9.24 -22.14
C LEU A 187 18.74 -7.82 -21.60
N LEU A 188 18.69 -7.64 -20.28
CA LEU A 188 18.66 -6.31 -19.65
C LEU A 188 19.92 -5.50 -19.99
N LEU A 189 21.10 -6.13 -19.93
CA LEU A 189 22.37 -5.46 -20.27
C LEU A 189 22.46 -5.12 -21.76
N ARG A 190 22.06 -6.06 -22.62
CA ARG A 190 21.98 -5.83 -24.07
C ARG A 190 21.03 -4.67 -24.38
N SER A 191 19.91 -4.58 -23.68
CA SER A 191 18.94 -3.49 -23.82
C SER A 191 19.54 -2.17 -23.41
N ALA A 192 20.24 -2.11 -22.28
CA ALA A 192 20.95 -0.92 -21.84
C ALA A 192 22.00 -0.46 -22.86
N ASP A 193 22.77 -1.39 -23.43
CA ASP A 193 23.76 -1.07 -24.46
C ASP A 193 23.08 -0.53 -25.73
N ALA A 194 21.97 -1.15 -26.16
CA ALA A 194 21.20 -0.74 -27.33
C ALA A 194 20.58 0.66 -27.19
N VAL A 195 20.12 1.04 -25.98
CA VAL A 195 19.60 2.39 -25.70
C VAL A 195 20.67 3.39 -25.24
N GLY A 196 21.95 3.01 -25.29
CA GLY A 196 23.08 3.87 -24.95
C GLY A 196 23.25 4.19 -23.46
N ARG A 197 22.75 3.34 -22.56
CA ARG A 197 22.78 3.55 -21.11
C ARG A 197 23.83 2.70 -20.40
N ARG A 198 24.55 3.31 -19.45
CA ARG A 198 25.66 2.65 -18.73
C ARG A 198 25.22 1.51 -17.82
N ARG A 199 23.97 1.49 -17.36
CA ARG A 199 23.44 0.54 -16.37
C ARG A 199 21.91 0.47 -16.44
N VAL A 200 21.36 -0.53 -15.76
CA VAL A 200 19.93 -0.78 -15.58
C VAL A 200 19.55 -0.56 -14.12
N VAL A 201 18.40 0.08 -13.88
CA VAL A 201 17.72 0.06 -12.60
C VAL A 201 16.40 -0.69 -12.75
N LEU A 202 16.15 -1.69 -11.90
CA LEU A 202 14.86 -2.37 -11.85
C LEU A 202 14.04 -1.74 -10.74
N LEU A 203 12.87 -1.22 -11.07
CA LEU A 203 11.93 -0.59 -10.15
C LEU A 203 10.78 -1.59 -9.90
N LEU A 204 10.97 -2.44 -8.89
CA LEU A 204 10.06 -3.52 -8.51
C LEU A 204 9.05 -2.96 -7.52
N ASP A 205 7.91 -2.51 -8.04
CA ASP A 205 6.83 -1.91 -7.25
C ASP A 205 5.83 -2.97 -6.79
N ASP A 206 5.25 -2.75 -5.62
CA ASP A 206 4.39 -3.69 -4.89
C ASP A 206 4.99 -5.11 -4.76
N ALA A 207 6.32 -5.16 -4.74
CA ALA A 207 7.13 -6.36 -4.72
C ALA A 207 7.01 -7.21 -3.45
N ALA A 208 6.71 -6.56 -2.32
CA ALA A 208 6.71 -7.21 -1.01
C ALA A 208 5.42 -6.99 -0.25
N LEU A 209 4.32 -7.18 -0.96
CA LEU A 209 3.00 -7.19 -0.36
C LEU A 209 2.89 -8.32 0.66
N THR A 210 2.22 -7.97 1.73
CA THR A 210 2.26 -8.57 3.05
C THR A 210 1.86 -10.05 3.09
N LEU A 211 1.13 -10.57 2.10
CA LEU A 211 0.17 -11.64 2.35
C LEU A 211 0.67 -13.07 2.17
N THR A 212 1.86 -13.30 1.60
CA THR A 212 2.39 -14.67 1.39
C THR A 212 3.89 -14.73 1.70
N PRO A 213 4.27 -14.98 2.97
CA PRO A 213 5.68 -15.02 3.40
C PRO A 213 6.55 -15.91 2.52
N GLU A 214 6.06 -17.08 2.11
CA GLU A 214 6.81 -18.03 1.31
C GLU A 214 7.26 -17.45 -0.03
N TYR A 215 6.38 -16.68 -0.70
CA TYR A 215 6.76 -15.98 -1.92
C TYR A 215 7.70 -14.81 -1.67
N LEU A 216 7.59 -14.11 -0.54
CA LEU A 216 8.51 -13.03 -0.20
C LEU A 216 9.95 -13.54 -0.04
N LEU A 217 10.15 -14.70 0.61
CA LEU A 217 11.46 -15.33 0.73
C LEU A 217 12.10 -15.55 -0.65
N HIS A 218 11.35 -16.17 -1.56
CA HIS A 218 11.82 -16.45 -2.91
C HIS A 218 11.97 -15.20 -3.78
N PHE A 219 11.13 -14.19 -3.56
CA PHE A 219 11.26 -12.90 -4.21
C PHE A 219 12.60 -12.25 -3.87
N PHE A 220 13.02 -12.27 -2.60
CA PHE A 220 14.31 -11.70 -2.21
C PHE A 220 15.51 -12.50 -2.73
N ASP A 221 15.37 -13.82 -2.92
CA ASP A 221 16.38 -14.61 -3.64
C ASP A 221 16.51 -14.16 -5.11
N ILE A 222 15.39 -13.91 -5.80
CA ILE A 222 15.36 -13.39 -7.18
C ILE A 222 15.97 -11.99 -7.23
N TYR A 223 15.54 -11.10 -6.33
CA TYR A 223 16.04 -9.73 -6.20
C TYR A 223 17.56 -9.70 -6.02
N ARG A 224 18.09 -10.54 -5.13
CA ARG A 224 19.53 -10.68 -4.88
C ARG A 224 20.25 -11.25 -6.10
N ALA A 225 19.66 -12.23 -6.79
CA ALA A 225 20.26 -12.87 -7.97
C ALA A 225 20.29 -11.96 -9.21
N LEU A 226 19.28 -11.10 -9.39
CA LEU A 226 19.22 -10.11 -10.47
C LEU A 226 20.30 -9.03 -10.33
N LYS A 227 20.71 -8.71 -9.11
CA LYS A 227 21.79 -7.74 -8.83
C LYS A 227 23.06 -8.09 -9.62
N ALA A 228 23.63 -7.08 -10.27
CA ALA A 228 24.90 -7.19 -11.01
C ALA A 228 25.64 -5.85 -10.97
N ALA A 229 26.89 -5.82 -11.41
CA ALA A 229 27.69 -4.59 -11.48
C ALA A 229 26.97 -3.45 -12.22
N ARG A 230 26.21 -3.78 -13.27
CA ARG A 230 25.43 -2.85 -14.09
C ARG A 230 23.90 -2.98 -13.90
N ILE A 231 23.42 -3.78 -12.94
CA ILE A 231 21.98 -3.95 -12.66
C ILE A 231 21.72 -3.68 -11.17
N ALA A 232 20.97 -2.61 -10.90
CA ALA A 232 20.65 -2.17 -9.56
C ALA A 232 19.14 -2.33 -9.28
N PRO A 233 18.73 -3.41 -8.58
CA PRO A 233 17.32 -3.62 -8.25
C PRO A 233 16.88 -2.71 -7.10
N LYS A 234 15.65 -2.21 -7.18
CA LYS A 234 14.98 -1.36 -6.19
C LYS A 234 13.63 -1.98 -5.91
N ALA A 235 13.27 -2.21 -4.66
CA ALA A 235 11.99 -2.81 -4.30
C ALA A 235 11.24 -1.98 -3.27
N SER A 236 9.93 -1.82 -3.45
CA SER A 236 9.05 -1.24 -2.42
C SER A 236 8.69 -2.31 -1.40
N VAL A 237 8.83 -2.00 -0.11
CA VAL A 237 8.58 -2.94 0.99
C VAL A 237 7.84 -2.27 2.15
N TYR A 238 7.26 -3.09 3.03
CA TYR A 238 6.49 -2.65 4.19
C TYR A 238 7.20 -3.03 5.49
N PRO A 239 7.34 -2.10 6.46
CA PRO A 239 8.09 -2.36 7.70
C PRO A 239 7.43 -3.43 8.59
N GLY A 240 6.11 -3.60 8.46
CA GLY A 240 5.26 -4.50 9.24
C GLY A 240 5.52 -5.98 9.04
N THR A 241 5.66 -6.36 7.79
CA THR A 241 5.19 -7.65 7.30
C THR A 241 6.06 -8.25 6.22
N THR A 242 6.98 -7.47 5.65
CA THR A 242 7.95 -8.00 4.71
C THR A 242 8.91 -8.93 5.44
N GLU A 243 8.87 -10.21 5.08
CA GLU A 243 9.74 -11.25 5.60
C GLU A 243 10.83 -11.55 4.57
N TYR A 244 12.07 -11.22 4.91
CA TYR A 244 13.22 -11.30 3.99
C TYR A 244 13.82 -12.70 3.89
N GLY A 245 13.62 -13.54 4.91
CA GLY A 245 14.18 -14.88 4.97
C GLY A 245 15.61 -14.97 5.46
N PRO A 246 16.11 -16.20 5.66
CA PRO A 246 17.44 -16.42 6.23
C PRO A 246 18.56 -16.02 5.26
N ASN A 247 18.28 -15.98 3.96
CA ASN A 247 19.27 -15.74 2.91
C ASN A 247 19.37 -14.28 2.47
N PHE A 248 18.52 -13.39 3.02
CA PHE A 248 18.52 -11.97 2.69
C PHE A 248 18.66 -11.13 3.96
N HIS A 249 19.84 -10.56 4.15
CA HIS A 249 20.08 -9.62 5.25
C HIS A 249 19.96 -8.19 4.72
N ALA A 250 18.80 -7.56 4.93
CA ALA A 250 18.50 -6.22 4.40
C ALA A 250 19.66 -5.23 4.63
N GLY A 251 20.19 -5.12 5.85
CA GLY A 251 21.28 -4.18 6.18
C GLY A 251 22.63 -4.44 5.50
N HIS A 252 22.84 -5.60 4.88
CA HIS A 252 24.06 -5.92 4.13
C HIS A 252 23.83 -6.02 2.62
N GLU A 253 22.60 -6.27 2.19
CA GLU A 253 22.29 -6.59 0.79
C GLU A 253 21.70 -5.42 0.02
N ALA A 254 21.00 -4.51 0.70
CA ALA A 254 20.38 -3.33 0.11
C ALA A 254 20.27 -2.17 1.11
N ASP A 255 20.45 -0.93 0.66
CA ASP A 255 20.23 0.20 1.55
C ASP A 255 18.73 0.52 1.66
N THR A 256 18.27 0.74 2.88
CA THR A 256 16.89 1.13 3.16
C THR A 256 16.71 2.63 3.01
N ILE A 257 15.69 3.02 2.23
CA ILE A 257 15.25 4.40 2.06
C ILE A 257 13.87 4.51 2.69
N PHE A 258 13.75 5.35 3.72
CA PHE A 258 12.48 5.56 4.39
C PHE A 258 11.67 6.64 3.68
N VAL A 259 10.56 6.25 3.06
CA VAL A 259 9.64 7.10 2.32
C VAL A 259 8.42 7.39 3.19
N TRP A 260 8.59 8.25 4.18
CA TRP A 260 7.49 8.78 4.98
C TRP A 260 7.91 10.13 5.56
N LYS A 261 7.29 11.21 5.07
CA LYS A 261 7.65 12.57 5.46
C LYS A 261 7.35 12.80 6.94
N ARG A 262 8.31 13.28 7.73
CA ARG A 262 8.09 13.54 9.16
C ARG A 262 7.36 14.85 9.35
N VAL A 263 6.35 14.83 10.21
CA VAL A 263 5.61 16.03 10.64
C VAL A 263 6.47 17.06 11.37
N THR A 264 7.70 16.69 11.75
CA THR A 264 8.69 17.55 12.40
C THR A 264 9.72 18.13 11.44
N ASP A 265 9.71 17.74 10.16
CA ASP A 265 10.60 18.33 9.15
C ASP A 265 10.19 19.79 8.87
N GLN A 266 11.18 20.65 8.66
CA GLN A 266 10.96 22.10 8.47
C GLN A 266 10.13 22.43 7.22
N ASP A 267 10.27 21.64 6.16
CA ASP A 267 9.56 21.77 4.89
C ASP A 267 8.28 20.91 4.82
N TYR A 268 7.83 20.31 5.94
CA TYR A 268 6.67 19.41 5.97
C TYR A 268 5.40 20.02 5.36
N LEU A 269 4.99 21.19 5.85
CA LEU A 269 3.77 21.85 5.37
C LEU A 269 3.91 22.24 3.90
N ALA A 270 5.04 22.85 3.52
CA ALA A 270 5.32 23.24 2.14
C ALA A 270 5.22 22.04 1.19
N PHE A 271 5.79 20.89 1.58
CA PHE A 271 5.71 19.64 0.84
C PHE A 271 4.26 19.17 0.64
N MET A 272 3.50 19.05 1.72
CA MET A 272 2.12 18.52 1.66
C MET A 272 1.20 19.46 0.87
N LEU A 273 1.35 20.77 1.03
CA LEU A 273 0.57 21.78 0.30
C LEU A 273 0.93 21.82 -1.19
N ASP A 274 2.20 21.68 -1.58
CA ASP A 274 2.61 21.62 -2.99
C ASP A 274 2.02 20.38 -3.69
N ILE A 275 2.03 19.22 -3.02
CA ILE A 275 1.34 18.02 -3.51
C ILE A 275 -0.14 18.30 -3.74
N GLY A 276 -0.81 18.89 -2.74
CA GLY A 276 -2.22 19.23 -2.82
C GLY A 276 -2.53 20.18 -3.98
N ALA A 277 -1.71 21.22 -4.16
CA ALA A 277 -1.91 22.23 -5.20
C ALA A 277 -1.74 21.65 -6.62
N LYS A 278 -0.74 20.79 -6.82
CA LYS A 278 -0.47 20.15 -8.12
C LYS A 278 -1.49 19.07 -8.50
N ARG A 279 -2.07 18.39 -7.50
CA ARG A 279 -2.98 17.26 -7.72
C ARG A 279 -4.45 17.60 -7.54
N PHE A 280 -4.77 18.71 -6.88
CA PHE A 280 -6.15 19.07 -6.56
C PHE A 280 -6.33 20.58 -6.47
N PRO A 281 -6.55 21.25 -7.61
CA PRO A 281 -6.74 22.70 -7.68
C PRO A 281 -7.87 23.23 -6.78
N ASP A 282 -8.93 22.42 -6.60
CA ASP A 282 -10.10 22.74 -5.77
C ASP A 282 -9.74 22.90 -4.28
N MET A 283 -8.55 22.45 -3.85
CA MET A 283 -8.02 22.66 -2.50
C MET A 283 -8.00 24.15 -2.11
N SER A 284 -7.87 25.06 -3.08
CA SER A 284 -7.91 26.51 -2.87
C SER A 284 -9.21 27.01 -2.23
N SER A 285 -10.30 26.24 -2.30
CA SER A 285 -11.57 26.56 -1.65
C SER A 285 -11.62 26.20 -0.16
N VAL A 286 -10.63 25.45 0.36
CA VAL A 286 -10.49 25.16 1.79
C VAL A 286 -9.70 26.31 2.45
N PRO A 287 -10.17 26.88 3.58
CA PRO A 287 -9.44 27.91 4.30
C PRO A 287 -8.01 27.48 4.68
N ASP A 288 -7.05 28.39 4.60
CA ASP A 288 -5.61 28.12 4.78
C ASP A 288 -5.31 27.35 6.07
N ASP A 289 -5.75 27.88 7.21
CA ASP A 289 -5.51 27.24 8.51
C ASP A 289 -6.13 25.84 8.62
N ILE A 290 -7.27 25.59 7.97
CA ILE A 290 -7.90 24.27 7.93
C ILE A 290 -7.07 23.32 7.09
N ARG A 291 -6.65 23.78 5.92
CA ARG A 291 -5.84 23.00 4.98
C ARG A 291 -4.48 22.61 5.58
N GLU A 292 -3.82 23.52 6.29
CA GLU A 292 -2.59 23.21 7.03
C GLU A 292 -2.84 22.20 8.15
N LEU A 293 -3.94 22.35 8.90
CA LEU A 293 -4.31 21.38 9.92
C LEU A 293 -4.62 19.99 9.33
N LEU A 294 -5.34 19.93 8.20
CA LEU A 294 -5.58 18.68 7.46
C LEU A 294 -4.27 18.07 6.96
N ALA A 295 -3.29 18.87 6.55
CA ALA A 295 -1.96 18.38 6.18
C ALA A 295 -1.25 17.71 7.36
N TYR A 296 -1.32 18.26 8.57
CA TYR A 296 -0.82 17.56 9.76
C TYR A 296 -1.63 16.30 10.09
N CYS A 297 -2.96 16.36 9.96
CA CYS A 297 -3.82 15.19 10.17
C CYS A 297 -3.55 14.08 9.15
N ALA A 298 -3.09 14.39 7.94
CA ALA A 298 -2.66 13.40 6.95
C ALA A 298 -1.38 12.64 7.33
N PHE A 299 -0.68 13.11 8.37
CA PHE A 299 0.42 12.41 9.01
C PHE A 299 1.53 11.99 8.03
N GLY A 300 1.93 12.88 7.12
CA GLY A 300 3.00 12.64 6.15
C GLY A 300 2.65 11.68 5.01
N VAL A 301 1.36 11.34 4.84
CA VAL A 301 0.87 10.46 3.79
C VAL A 301 0.11 11.30 2.74
N PRO A 302 0.67 11.54 1.54
CA PRO A 302 0.04 12.33 0.48
C PRO A 302 -1.37 11.89 0.14
N ARG A 303 -1.63 10.57 -0.01
CA ARG A 303 -2.98 10.06 -0.32
C ARG A 303 -3.99 10.42 0.77
N ALA A 304 -3.59 10.33 2.04
CA ALA A 304 -4.46 10.69 3.16
C ALA A 304 -4.82 12.18 3.13
N PHE A 305 -3.90 13.05 2.74
CA PHE A 305 -4.15 14.48 2.61
C PHE A 305 -5.21 14.78 1.54
N MET A 306 -5.09 14.16 0.37
CA MET A 306 -6.08 14.33 -0.70
C MET A 306 -7.47 13.85 -0.26
N THR A 307 -7.54 12.69 0.39
CA THR A 307 -8.79 12.16 0.95
C THR A 307 -9.41 13.10 1.98
N LEU A 308 -8.61 13.66 2.88
CA LEU A 308 -9.06 14.60 3.91
C LEU A 308 -9.62 15.90 3.31
N VAL A 309 -8.90 16.50 2.35
CA VAL A 309 -9.34 17.72 1.66
C VAL A 309 -10.67 17.47 0.92
N ARG A 310 -10.81 16.33 0.25
CA ARG A 310 -12.06 15.95 -0.46
C ARG A 310 -13.23 15.73 0.49
N SER A 311 -13.02 14.96 1.55
CA SER A 311 -14.05 14.76 2.57
C SER A 311 -14.49 16.10 3.16
N TYR A 312 -13.54 17.01 3.42
CA TYR A 312 -13.86 18.35 3.89
C TYR A 312 -14.77 19.10 2.91
N LEU A 313 -14.40 19.20 1.63
CA LEU A 313 -15.21 19.90 0.62
C LEU A 313 -16.60 19.28 0.43
N LYS A 314 -16.71 17.95 0.53
CA LYS A 314 -18.00 17.22 0.51
C LYS A 314 -18.87 17.60 1.70
N ASN A 315 -18.27 17.68 2.89
CA ASN A 315 -18.97 17.96 4.13
C ASN A 315 -19.31 19.45 4.30
N VAL A 316 -18.56 20.37 3.67
CA VAL A 316 -18.91 21.82 3.64
C VAL A 316 -20.32 22.02 3.06
N LYS A 317 -20.71 21.23 2.05
CA LYS A 317 -22.06 21.32 1.46
C LYS A 317 -23.18 20.85 2.42
N ARG A 318 -22.85 20.07 3.45
CA ARG A 318 -23.81 19.40 4.36
C ARG A 318 -23.88 20.04 5.74
N HIS A 319 -22.81 20.70 6.18
CA HIS A 319 -22.68 21.25 7.52
C HIS A 319 -22.49 22.78 7.48
N GLY A 320 -23.14 23.48 8.42
CA GLY A 320 -23.15 24.95 8.42
C GLY A 320 -21.92 25.62 9.03
N THR A 321 -21.04 24.90 9.74
CA THR A 321 -19.87 25.49 10.42
C THR A 321 -18.56 24.77 10.06
N ALA A 322 -17.46 25.52 10.02
CA ALA A 322 -16.13 24.98 9.74
C ALA A 322 -15.69 23.92 10.76
N GLN A 323 -16.05 24.12 12.05
CA GLN A 323 -15.78 23.16 13.12
C GLN A 323 -16.54 21.85 12.92
N SER A 324 -17.85 21.91 12.67
CA SER A 324 -18.66 20.70 12.44
C SER A 324 -18.16 19.94 11.22
N THR A 325 -17.83 20.67 10.16
CA THR A 325 -17.29 20.08 8.92
C THR A 325 -15.96 19.37 9.18
N PHE A 326 -15.03 20.04 9.86
CA PHE A 326 -13.71 19.47 10.17
C PHE A 326 -13.83 18.21 11.04
N ASN A 327 -14.64 18.27 12.10
CA ASN A 327 -14.82 17.14 13.01
C ASN A 327 -15.38 15.91 12.28
N VAL A 328 -16.46 16.08 11.50
CA VAL A 328 -17.04 14.97 10.73
C VAL A 328 -16.03 14.39 9.74
N THR A 329 -15.26 15.23 9.04
CA THR A 329 -14.20 14.78 8.14
C THR A 329 -13.12 13.97 8.84
N ILE A 330 -12.66 14.40 10.02
CA ILE A 330 -11.66 13.66 10.79
C ILE A 330 -12.23 12.35 11.33
N ASP A 331 -13.47 12.35 11.82
CA ASP A 331 -14.13 11.16 12.35
C ASP A 331 -14.33 10.09 11.26
N GLU A 332 -14.81 10.49 10.07
CA GLU A 332 -14.93 9.60 8.90
C GLU A 332 -13.57 9.02 8.51
N PHE A 333 -12.55 9.87 8.39
CA PHE A 333 -11.20 9.46 8.03
C PHE A 333 -10.59 8.46 9.04
N LEU A 334 -10.74 8.71 10.34
CA LEU A 334 -10.25 7.82 11.40
C LEU A 334 -11.01 6.50 11.45
N ALA A 335 -12.32 6.53 11.20
CA ALA A 335 -13.14 5.33 11.11
C ALA A 335 -12.68 4.43 9.95
N ASP A 336 -12.39 5.01 8.79
CA ASP A 336 -11.89 4.27 7.62
C ASP A 336 -10.48 3.73 7.85
N ARG A 337 -9.56 4.51 8.43
CA ARG A 337 -8.21 4.04 8.80
C ARG A 337 -8.25 2.91 9.83
N THR A 338 -9.13 3.03 10.83
CA THR A 338 -9.34 1.95 11.81
C THR A 338 -9.89 0.70 11.13
N ARG A 339 -10.84 0.85 10.20
CA ARG A 339 -11.38 -0.29 9.44
C ARG A 339 -10.29 -0.97 8.63
N GLU A 340 -9.48 -0.22 7.88
CA GLU A 340 -8.36 -0.76 7.10
C GLU A 340 -7.38 -1.53 7.99
N TYR A 341 -6.92 -0.95 9.11
CA TYR A 341 -6.03 -1.66 10.03
C TYR A 341 -6.67 -2.95 10.58
N LEU A 342 -7.96 -2.93 10.92
CA LEU A 342 -8.67 -4.11 11.41
C LEU A 342 -8.90 -5.17 10.32
N THR A 343 -8.94 -4.82 9.02
CA THR A 343 -9.00 -5.81 7.94
C THR A 343 -7.76 -6.72 7.89
N LEU A 344 -6.66 -6.34 8.53
CA LEU A 344 -5.49 -7.22 8.69
C LEU A 344 -5.83 -8.51 9.43
N LYS A 345 -6.89 -8.53 10.24
CA LYS A 345 -7.40 -9.76 10.87
C LYS A 345 -7.95 -10.73 9.84
N ASP A 346 -8.62 -10.21 8.82
CA ASP A 346 -9.22 -11.04 7.77
C ASP A 346 -8.14 -11.50 6.78
N LYS A 347 -7.23 -10.58 6.42
CA LYS A 347 -6.08 -10.83 5.55
C LYS A 347 -5.02 -11.76 6.19
N LYS A 348 -4.84 -11.70 7.51
CA LYS A 348 -3.92 -12.54 8.27
C LYS A 348 -4.54 -12.98 9.60
N PRO A 349 -5.42 -14.00 9.58
CA PRO A 349 -6.12 -14.47 10.77
C PRO A 349 -5.21 -14.80 11.95
N GLN A 350 -4.02 -15.33 11.67
CA GLN A 350 -2.98 -15.62 12.65
C GLN A 350 -2.52 -14.43 13.50
N PHE A 351 -2.80 -13.20 13.08
CA PHE A 351 -2.45 -11.98 13.82
C PHE A 351 -3.68 -11.28 14.43
N SER A 352 -4.84 -11.93 14.51
CA SER A 352 -6.10 -11.30 14.94
C SER A 352 -6.02 -10.64 16.33
N SER A 353 -5.47 -11.35 17.30
CA SER A 353 -5.24 -10.90 18.68
C SER A 353 -4.21 -9.77 18.70
N ILE A 354 -3.09 -9.92 17.99
CA ILE A 354 -2.05 -8.89 17.84
C ILE A 354 -2.63 -7.60 17.27
N VAL A 355 -3.42 -7.68 16.19
CA VAL A 355 -4.05 -6.53 15.54
C VAL A 355 -5.05 -5.86 16.49
N SER A 356 -5.90 -6.65 17.16
CA SER A 356 -6.89 -6.15 18.13
C SER A 356 -6.24 -5.36 19.27
N ILE A 357 -5.21 -5.93 19.87
CA ILE A 357 -4.49 -5.33 20.99
C ILE A 357 -3.71 -4.11 20.51
N GLY A 358 -3.17 -4.13 19.28
CA GLY A 358 -2.51 -2.96 18.69
C GLY A 358 -3.43 -1.75 18.56
N LYS A 359 -4.71 -1.94 18.27
CA LYS A 359 -5.67 -0.82 18.29
C LYS A 359 -5.84 -0.22 19.70
N GLN A 360 -5.91 -1.07 20.72
CA GLN A 360 -5.99 -0.61 22.11
C GLN A 360 -4.72 0.13 22.53
N LEU A 361 -3.56 -0.37 22.14
CA LEU A 361 -2.28 0.29 22.38
C LEU A 361 -2.25 1.68 21.73
N LEU A 362 -2.67 1.79 20.47
CA LEU A 362 -2.76 3.07 19.77
C LEU A 362 -3.63 4.07 20.54
N ASP A 363 -4.81 3.65 21.00
CA ASP A 363 -5.72 4.53 21.75
C ASP A 363 -5.07 5.06 23.03
N LYS A 364 -4.31 4.21 23.74
CA LYS A 364 -3.57 4.57 24.95
C LYS A 364 -2.38 5.48 24.66
N MET A 365 -1.69 5.29 23.53
CA MET A 365 -0.65 6.21 23.06
C MET A 365 -1.22 7.59 22.73
N VAL A 366 -2.34 7.62 22.01
CA VAL A 366 -3.05 8.84 21.64
C VAL A 366 -3.53 9.59 22.89
N GLU A 367 -4.10 8.89 23.87
CA GLU A 367 -4.50 9.44 25.17
C GLU A 367 -3.31 10.11 25.88
N ALA A 368 -2.21 9.38 26.07
CA ALA A 368 -1.04 9.89 26.78
C ALA A 368 -0.41 11.12 26.12
N VAL A 369 -0.32 11.15 24.79
CA VAL A 369 0.21 12.31 24.04
C VAL A 369 -0.77 13.48 24.07
N SER A 370 -2.08 13.22 23.98
CA SER A 370 -3.10 14.27 24.04
C SER A 370 -3.09 14.98 25.40
N ASP A 371 -3.07 14.21 26.48
CA ASP A 371 -3.04 14.74 27.84
C ASP A 371 -1.78 15.58 28.11
N ALA A 372 -0.63 15.13 27.59
CA ALA A 372 0.62 15.89 27.70
C ALA A 372 0.52 17.26 27.01
N ASN A 373 -0.09 17.35 25.82
CA ASN A 373 -0.25 18.63 25.12
C ASN A 373 -1.27 19.57 25.79
N GLN A 374 -2.27 19.04 26.48
CA GLN A 374 -3.21 19.87 27.25
C GLN A 374 -2.51 20.67 28.36
N VAL A 375 -1.42 20.14 28.91
CA VAL A 375 -0.58 20.84 29.89
C VAL A 375 0.32 21.90 29.23
N LEU A 376 0.62 21.76 27.93
CA LEU A 376 1.54 22.62 27.18
C LEU A 376 0.84 23.75 26.40
N LEU A 377 -0.49 23.91 26.53
CA LEU A 377 -1.25 24.88 25.75
C LEU A 377 -0.71 26.32 25.85
N GLU A 378 -0.32 26.74 27.05
CA GLU A 378 0.24 28.09 27.32
C GLU A 378 1.79 28.12 27.23
N GLY A 379 2.43 27.00 26.90
CA GLY A 379 3.89 26.90 26.74
C GLY A 379 4.39 27.34 25.36
N THR A 380 5.66 27.08 25.05
CA THR A 380 6.29 27.35 23.74
C THR A 380 6.69 26.08 23.00
N THR A 381 6.37 24.93 23.56
CA THR A 381 6.74 23.59 23.08
C THR A 381 5.50 22.76 22.81
N ARG A 382 5.69 21.63 22.12
CA ARG A 382 4.67 20.61 21.91
C ARG A 382 5.19 19.24 22.26
N GLN A 383 4.27 18.29 22.47
CA GLN A 383 4.63 16.89 22.66
C GLN A 383 4.08 16.03 21.53
N LEU A 384 4.94 15.44 20.71
CA LEU A 384 4.53 14.47 19.69
C LEU A 384 4.96 13.05 20.02
N TYR A 385 6.02 12.91 20.80
CA TYR A 385 6.68 11.63 21.00
C TYR A 385 6.19 10.96 22.28
N ILE A 386 5.87 9.68 22.17
CA ILE A 386 5.76 8.77 23.29
C ILE A 386 6.99 7.85 23.29
N GLY A 387 7.59 7.68 24.47
CA GLY A 387 8.74 6.82 24.68
C GLY A 387 8.31 5.60 25.48
N ILE A 388 8.39 4.42 24.87
CA ILE A 388 8.10 3.16 25.53
C ILE A 388 9.42 2.51 25.93
N ASP A 389 9.53 2.08 27.19
CA ASP A 389 10.70 1.37 27.70
C ASP A 389 11.12 0.25 26.74
N ALA A 390 12.38 0.30 26.29
CA ALA A 390 12.91 -0.58 25.26
C ALA A 390 12.86 -2.06 25.67
N SER A 391 13.01 -2.40 26.96
CA SER A 391 12.88 -3.77 27.46
C SER A 391 11.46 -4.35 27.25
N GLY A 392 10.46 -3.46 27.27
CA GLY A 392 9.06 -3.81 27.01
C GLY A 392 8.73 -4.00 25.52
N VAL A 393 9.67 -3.72 24.63
CA VAL A 393 9.50 -3.76 23.17
C VAL A 393 10.50 -4.72 22.53
N ASN A 394 11.80 -4.49 22.73
CA ASN A 394 12.88 -5.15 21.98
C ASN A 394 12.99 -6.65 22.29
N ASP A 395 12.66 -7.05 23.52
CA ASP A 395 12.74 -8.44 23.96
C ASP A 395 11.42 -9.21 23.75
N LYS A 396 10.42 -8.58 23.13
CA LYS A 396 9.06 -9.12 23.00
C LYS A 396 8.60 -9.18 21.53
N PRO A 397 8.76 -10.32 20.84
CA PRO A 397 8.48 -10.45 19.41
C PRO A 397 7.05 -10.04 19.00
N TYR A 398 6.02 -10.42 19.78
CA TYR A 398 4.64 -10.03 19.48
C TYR A 398 4.36 -8.54 19.65
N VAL A 399 5.05 -7.89 20.58
CA VAL A 399 4.97 -6.44 20.75
C VAL A 399 5.62 -5.73 19.57
N GLN A 400 6.80 -6.20 19.13
CA GLN A 400 7.45 -5.67 17.93
C GLN A 400 6.55 -5.83 16.70
N ARG A 401 6.00 -7.03 16.48
CA ARG A 401 5.10 -7.29 15.35
C ARG A 401 3.86 -6.39 15.39
N MET A 402 3.26 -6.20 16.56
CA MET A 402 2.14 -5.29 16.75
C MET A 402 2.47 -3.85 16.34
N LEU A 403 3.60 -3.32 16.80
CA LEU A 403 4.04 -1.95 16.47
C LEU A 403 4.37 -1.80 14.98
N LEU A 404 5.00 -2.80 14.38
CA LEU A 404 5.33 -2.79 12.96
C LEU A 404 4.04 -2.85 12.10
N LEU A 405 3.01 -3.59 12.50
CA LEU A 405 1.69 -3.60 11.83
C LEU A 405 0.99 -2.24 11.92
N LEU A 406 1.06 -1.57 13.09
CA LEU A 406 0.56 -0.20 13.24
C LEU A 406 1.34 0.78 12.34
N GLN A 407 2.65 0.59 12.20
CA GLN A 407 3.49 1.42 11.33
C GLN A 407 3.16 1.23 9.85
N GLU A 408 2.93 -0.01 9.41
CA GLU A 408 2.54 -0.33 8.03
C GLU A 408 1.21 0.33 7.64
N ALA A 409 0.23 0.28 8.54
CA ALA A 409 -1.07 0.95 8.36
C ALA A 409 -1.00 2.49 8.50
N GLY A 410 0.20 3.05 8.74
CA GLY A 410 0.40 4.49 8.92
C GLY A 410 -0.15 5.05 10.24
N MET A 411 -0.53 4.19 11.20
CA MET A 411 -1.14 4.59 12.47
C MET A 411 -0.12 5.07 13.51
N VAL A 412 1.15 4.65 13.37
CA VAL A 412 2.24 5.02 14.27
C VAL A 412 3.51 5.26 13.46
N TYR A 413 4.19 6.37 13.72
CA TYR A 413 5.51 6.66 13.16
C TYR A 413 6.60 6.26 14.16
N ALA A 414 7.55 5.41 13.78
CA ALA A 414 8.69 5.04 14.61
C ALA A 414 9.87 6.01 14.42
N ALA A 415 10.43 6.51 15.52
CA ALA A 415 11.61 7.38 15.53
C ALA A 415 12.81 6.67 16.18
N SER A 416 14.01 7.24 15.99
CA SER A 416 15.22 6.71 16.62
C SER A 416 15.07 6.64 18.14
N GLY A 417 15.56 5.57 18.76
CA GLY A 417 15.55 5.43 20.22
C GLY A 417 16.36 6.52 20.93
N VAL A 418 16.08 6.71 22.22
CA VAL A 418 16.87 7.60 23.08
C VAL A 418 17.26 6.89 24.36
N SER A 419 18.54 7.03 24.73
CA SER A 419 19.05 6.58 26.01
C SER A 419 18.98 7.71 27.03
N HIS A 420 18.59 7.41 28.26
CA HIS A 420 18.56 8.33 29.39
C HIS A 420 19.04 7.63 30.66
N GLY A 421 20.32 7.79 30.97
CA GLY A 421 20.94 7.10 32.09
C GLY A 421 20.87 5.58 31.89
N ASP A 422 20.19 4.89 32.79
CA ASP A 422 20.10 3.42 32.79
C ASP A 422 18.92 2.86 31.97
N ARG A 423 18.14 3.72 31.28
CA ARG A 423 16.97 3.30 30.50
C ARG A 423 16.99 3.79 29.07
N ASP A 424 16.69 2.88 28.16
CA ASP A 424 16.49 3.15 26.75
C ASP A 424 14.99 3.18 26.42
N TYR A 425 14.61 4.10 25.54
CA TYR A 425 13.23 4.25 25.09
C TYR A 425 13.12 4.13 23.57
N SER A 426 12.23 3.26 23.13
CA SER A 426 11.74 3.22 21.76
C SER A 426 10.70 4.34 21.57
N ARG A 427 10.96 5.25 20.62
CA ARG A 427 10.13 6.45 20.41
C ARG A 427 9.15 6.27 19.27
N PHE A 428 7.93 6.71 19.50
CA PHE A 428 6.84 6.66 18.53
C PHE A 428 6.06 7.96 18.51
N VAL A 429 5.43 8.27 17.38
CA VAL A 429 4.42 9.34 17.26
C VAL A 429 3.11 8.67 16.86
N PRO A 430 2.03 8.75 17.68
CA PRO A 430 0.73 8.27 17.27
C PRO A 430 0.11 9.17 16.19
N HIS A 431 -0.78 8.63 15.37
CA HIS A 431 -1.39 9.34 14.26
C HIS A 431 -2.00 10.70 14.67
N LEU A 432 -1.55 11.80 14.06
CA LEU A 432 -1.92 13.15 14.48
C LEU A 432 -3.41 13.47 14.32
N ALA A 433 -4.11 12.90 13.33
CA ALA A 433 -5.57 13.03 13.26
C ALA A 433 -6.27 12.51 14.53
N ALA A 434 -5.81 11.39 15.12
CA ALA A 434 -6.41 10.83 16.33
C ALA A 434 -6.11 11.70 17.57
N VAL A 435 -4.89 12.24 17.64
CA VAL A 435 -4.48 13.20 18.67
C VAL A 435 -5.30 14.50 18.57
N GLN A 436 -5.52 15.00 17.35
CA GLN A 436 -6.34 16.19 17.10
C GLN A 436 -7.83 15.95 17.36
N ALA A 437 -8.36 14.77 17.07
CA ALA A 437 -9.75 14.40 17.38
C ALA A 437 -10.02 14.44 18.90
N ARG A 438 -9.01 14.11 19.72
CA ARG A 438 -9.04 14.31 21.18
C ARG A 438 -8.80 15.76 21.63
N ARG A 439 -8.74 16.70 20.68
CA ARG A 439 -8.57 18.14 20.91
C ARG A 439 -7.25 18.49 21.61
N ALA A 440 -6.21 17.69 21.43
CA ALA A 440 -4.91 17.88 22.07
C ALA A 440 -4.30 19.28 21.83
N PHE A 441 -4.54 19.87 20.66
CA PHE A 441 -4.01 21.17 20.25
C PHE A 441 -5.07 22.29 20.28
N ALA A 442 -6.09 22.17 21.14
CA ALA A 442 -7.15 23.18 21.27
C ALA A 442 -7.30 23.67 22.72
N LYS A 443 -7.55 24.97 22.88
CA LYS A 443 -7.93 25.57 24.18
C LYS A 443 -9.33 25.11 24.60
N LYS A 444 -9.58 25.05 25.91
CA LYS A 444 -10.89 24.68 26.47
C LYS A 444 -12.00 25.55 25.86
N GLY A 445 -12.99 24.90 25.24
CA GLY A 445 -14.19 25.55 24.70
C GLY A 445 -14.10 26.13 23.29
N GLY A 446 -12.92 26.12 22.63
CA GLY A 446 -12.74 26.71 21.30
C GLY A 446 -12.33 25.71 20.21
N PHE A 447 -12.67 26.02 18.95
CA PHE A 447 -12.05 25.43 17.76
C PHE A 447 -11.31 26.55 17.02
N SER A 448 -9.99 26.47 17.00
CA SER A 448 -9.13 27.41 16.28
C SER A 448 -8.09 26.61 15.50
N PRO A 449 -8.29 26.41 14.19
CA PRO A 449 -7.33 25.72 13.33
C PRO A 449 -5.96 26.41 13.36
N ARG A 450 -5.96 27.75 13.32
CA ARG A 450 -4.76 28.57 13.42
C ARG A 450 -3.95 28.27 14.69
N PHE A 451 -4.61 28.22 15.85
CA PHE A 451 -3.93 27.88 17.10
C PHE A 451 -3.42 26.44 17.11
N ALA A 452 -4.18 25.49 16.55
CA ALA A 452 -3.75 24.10 16.44
C ALA A 452 -2.50 23.97 15.54
N VAL A 453 -2.46 24.69 14.41
CA VAL A 453 -1.29 24.76 13.54
C VAL A 453 -0.12 25.44 14.25
N GLU A 454 -0.34 26.55 14.96
CA GLU A 454 0.69 27.19 15.78
C GLU A 454 1.30 26.20 16.79
N MET A 455 0.47 25.47 17.55
CA MET A 455 0.92 24.40 18.45
C MET A 455 1.73 23.34 17.71
N LEU A 456 1.29 22.95 16.50
CA LEU A 456 1.96 21.99 15.62
C LEU A 456 3.17 22.56 14.87
N THR A 457 3.59 23.78 15.13
CA THR A 457 4.86 24.32 14.60
C THR A 457 5.87 24.59 15.70
N ARG A 458 5.46 24.47 16.98
CA ARG A 458 6.36 24.62 18.14
C ARG A 458 7.45 23.54 18.14
N PRO A 459 8.63 23.85 18.72
CA PRO A 459 9.65 22.85 18.99
C PRO A 459 9.12 21.71 19.87
N ASP A 460 9.63 20.50 19.62
CA ASP A 460 9.28 19.34 20.43
C ASP A 460 9.89 19.45 21.83
N GLU A 461 9.15 18.95 22.83
CA GLU A 461 9.66 18.70 24.16
C GLU A 461 10.91 17.81 24.11
N LYS A 462 11.92 18.15 24.92
CA LYS A 462 13.20 17.42 24.95
C LYS A 462 13.00 15.94 25.28
N HIS A 463 12.01 15.64 26.11
CA HIS A 463 11.72 14.28 26.56
C HIS A 463 10.38 13.82 25.99
N PRO A 464 10.28 12.59 25.48
CA PRO A 464 8.99 12.04 25.09
C PRO A 464 8.13 11.76 26.33
N VAL A 465 6.82 11.54 26.13
CA VAL A 465 5.94 11.01 27.19
C VAL A 465 6.43 9.61 27.56
N ARG A 466 7.06 9.48 28.72
CA ARG A 466 7.66 8.21 29.15
C ARG A 466 6.59 7.26 29.66
N ARG A 467 6.55 6.04 29.12
CA ARG A 467 5.66 4.95 29.52
C ARG A 467 6.41 3.63 29.48
N SER A 468 5.92 2.64 30.22
CA SER A 468 6.26 1.23 29.99
C SER A 468 5.09 0.55 29.30
N MET A 469 5.34 -0.61 28.69
CA MET A 469 4.27 -1.40 28.07
C MET A 469 3.15 -1.74 29.08
N SER A 470 3.52 -2.06 30.33
CA SER A 470 2.58 -2.35 31.43
C SER A 470 1.75 -1.13 31.90
N THR A 471 2.18 0.09 31.59
CA THR A 471 1.38 1.30 31.87
C THR A 471 0.41 1.65 30.76
N LEU A 472 0.60 1.08 29.56
CA LEU A 472 -0.27 1.29 28.41
C LEU A 472 -1.29 0.17 28.26
N LEU A 473 -0.88 -1.07 28.52
CA LEU A 473 -1.70 -2.27 28.45
C LEU A 473 -1.60 -3.01 29.79
N ASP A 474 -2.73 -3.51 30.29
CA ASP A 474 -2.73 -4.33 31.51
C ASP A 474 -2.08 -5.71 31.28
N SER A 475 -1.76 -6.41 32.37
CA SER A 475 -1.08 -7.71 32.31
C SER A 475 -1.88 -8.74 31.53
N THR A 476 -3.20 -8.79 31.73
CA THR A 476 -4.12 -9.71 31.07
C THR A 476 -4.09 -9.53 29.54
N THR A 477 -4.07 -8.28 29.07
CA THR A 477 -4.00 -7.95 27.65
C THR A 477 -2.65 -8.32 27.05
N LEU A 478 -1.56 -8.15 27.80
CA LEU A 478 -0.22 -8.55 27.34
C LEU A 478 -0.06 -10.07 27.26
N GLU A 479 -0.64 -10.81 28.19
CA GLU A 479 -0.66 -12.28 28.16
C GLU A 479 -1.52 -12.84 27.02
N ALA A 480 -2.49 -12.07 26.53
CA ALA A 480 -3.32 -12.44 25.38
C ALA A 480 -2.62 -12.28 24.02
N LEU A 481 -1.44 -11.64 23.95
CA LEU A 481 -0.67 -11.54 22.71
C LEU A 481 -0.15 -12.91 22.29
N CYS A 482 -0.72 -13.46 21.23
CA CYS A 482 -0.33 -14.76 20.67
C CYS A 482 -0.62 -14.81 19.16
N LEU A 483 -0.13 -15.86 18.48
CA LEU A 483 -0.57 -16.18 17.13
C LEU A 483 -1.87 -16.99 17.18
N ASP A 484 -2.90 -16.51 16.47
CA ASP A 484 -4.21 -17.15 16.38
C ASP A 484 -4.20 -18.26 15.33
N LEU A 485 -3.56 -19.38 15.67
CA LEU A 485 -3.48 -20.51 14.76
C LEU A 485 -4.81 -21.27 14.72
N PRO A 486 -5.28 -21.69 13.52
CA PRO A 486 -6.46 -22.53 13.42
C PRO A 486 -6.21 -23.88 14.08
N ASN A 487 -7.27 -24.58 14.47
CA ASN A 487 -7.12 -25.94 14.99
C ASN A 487 -6.65 -26.90 13.87
N CYS A 488 -6.19 -28.09 14.27
CA CYS A 488 -5.96 -29.18 13.32
C CYS A 488 -7.27 -29.50 12.60
N LEU A 489 -7.27 -29.52 11.26
CA LEU A 489 -8.48 -29.79 10.48
C LEU A 489 -8.99 -31.23 10.68
N ASN A 490 -8.10 -32.17 11.00
CA ASN A 490 -8.43 -33.58 11.21
C ASN A 490 -8.94 -33.85 12.64
N CYS A 491 -8.17 -33.47 13.67
CA CYS A 491 -8.49 -33.83 15.07
C CYS A 491 -8.92 -32.65 15.95
N GLN A 492 -9.04 -31.44 15.40
CA GLN A 492 -9.44 -30.21 16.11
C GLN A 492 -8.55 -29.79 17.28
N THR A 493 -7.39 -30.44 17.46
CA THR A 493 -6.42 -30.05 18.49
C THR A 493 -5.78 -28.70 18.14
N LYS A 494 -5.62 -27.82 19.14
CA LYS A 494 -4.96 -26.52 18.98
C LYS A 494 -3.53 -26.70 18.46
N ARG A 495 -3.15 -25.92 17.46
CA ARG A 495 -1.79 -25.98 16.89
C ARG A 495 -0.78 -25.34 17.83
N VAL A 496 0.44 -25.87 17.78
CA VAL A 496 1.63 -25.26 18.39
C VAL A 496 2.34 -24.45 17.31
N GLU A 497 2.84 -23.27 17.68
CA GLU A 497 3.58 -22.40 16.78
C GLU A 497 4.80 -23.12 16.19
N GLY A 498 5.01 -22.96 14.88
CA GLY A 498 6.11 -23.60 14.14
C GLY A 498 5.92 -25.10 13.85
N ALA A 499 4.84 -25.74 14.32
CA ALA A 499 4.59 -27.15 14.06
C ALA A 499 4.14 -27.39 12.61
N LYS A 500 4.88 -28.22 11.87
CA LYS A 500 4.51 -28.66 10.50
C LYS A 500 3.47 -29.77 10.49
N TYR A 501 3.38 -30.53 11.58
CA TYR A 501 2.48 -31.67 11.75
C TYR A 501 1.76 -31.55 13.10
N CYS A 502 0.53 -32.06 13.16
CA CYS A 502 -0.24 -32.08 14.38
C CYS A 502 0.42 -33.02 15.40
N PHE A 503 0.76 -32.51 16.58
CA PHE A 503 1.38 -33.33 17.62
C PHE A 503 0.48 -34.45 18.14
N ASN A 504 -0.84 -34.32 17.98
CA ASN A 504 -1.82 -35.30 18.43
C ASN A 504 -2.11 -36.38 17.38
N CYS A 505 -2.40 -36.01 16.13
CA CYS A 505 -2.80 -36.99 15.09
C CYS A 505 -1.78 -37.19 13.96
N GLY A 506 -0.65 -36.47 13.96
CA GLY A 506 0.38 -36.59 12.91
C GLY A 506 0.01 -35.96 11.56
N GLU A 507 -1.20 -35.43 11.38
CA GLU A 507 -1.64 -34.81 10.13
C GLU A 507 -0.80 -33.57 9.79
N LYS A 508 -0.47 -33.37 8.51
CA LYS A 508 0.23 -32.16 8.08
C LYS A 508 -0.67 -30.94 8.32
N LEU A 509 -0.16 -29.96 9.05
CA LEU A 509 -0.90 -28.74 9.34
C LEU A 509 -0.81 -27.81 8.11
N THR A 510 -1.97 -27.41 7.59
CA THR A 510 -2.10 -26.46 6.50
C THR A 510 -2.97 -25.30 6.96
N ASP A 511 -2.56 -24.07 6.70
CA ASP A 511 -3.40 -22.89 6.94
C ASP A 511 -4.45 -22.77 5.83
N GLU A 512 -5.50 -21.96 6.00
CA GLU A 512 -6.54 -21.74 4.97
C GLU A 512 -6.10 -20.65 3.97
N SER A 513 -6.52 -20.72 2.70
CA SER A 513 -6.02 -19.84 1.62
C SER A 513 -6.73 -18.52 1.73
N THR A 514 -5.98 -17.45 1.97
CA THR A 514 -6.60 -16.13 2.14
C THR A 514 -7.13 -15.63 0.79
N TYR A 515 -6.55 -16.07 -0.34
CA TYR A 515 -7.07 -15.83 -1.68
C TYR A 515 -8.36 -16.59 -1.91
N ASP A 516 -8.42 -17.88 -1.58
CA ASP A 516 -9.65 -18.66 -1.75
C ASP A 516 -10.77 -18.07 -0.88
N ARG A 517 -10.45 -17.58 0.33
CA ARG A 517 -11.41 -16.87 1.18
C ARG A 517 -11.88 -15.55 0.56
N LEU A 518 -10.98 -14.75 -0.02
CA LEU A 518 -11.34 -13.54 -0.76
C LEU A 518 -12.28 -13.87 -1.93
N MET A 519 -11.97 -14.91 -2.69
CA MET A 519 -12.80 -15.35 -3.83
C MET A 519 -14.20 -15.79 -3.38
N LEU A 520 -14.37 -16.26 -2.14
CA LEU A 520 -15.66 -16.61 -1.54
C LEU A 520 -16.43 -15.39 -0.98
N THR A 521 -15.80 -14.22 -0.89
CA THR A 521 -16.46 -13.00 -0.41
C THR A 521 -17.62 -12.65 -1.32
N ARG A 522 -18.77 -12.28 -0.73
CA ARG A 522 -19.95 -11.92 -1.52
C ARG A 522 -19.71 -10.65 -2.30
N LEU A 523 -20.10 -10.64 -3.57
CA LEU A 523 -19.92 -9.51 -4.47
C LEU A 523 -20.62 -8.24 -3.96
N ALA A 524 -21.74 -8.39 -3.26
CA ALA A 524 -22.47 -7.27 -2.66
C ALA A 524 -21.73 -6.61 -1.48
N ASP A 525 -20.87 -7.35 -0.78
CA ASP A 525 -20.16 -6.83 0.40
C ASP A 525 -18.93 -5.98 0.05
N VAL A 526 -18.62 -5.85 -1.24
CA VAL A 526 -17.51 -5.04 -1.75
C VAL A 526 -17.64 -3.57 -1.29
N PRO A 527 -16.61 -3.00 -0.64
CA PRO A 527 -16.52 -1.58 -0.33
C PRO A 527 -16.55 -0.69 -1.58
N GLY A 528 -17.07 0.53 -1.47
CA GLY A 528 -17.20 1.45 -2.61
C GLY A 528 -18.47 1.27 -3.44
N LEU A 529 -19.22 0.17 -3.25
CA LEU A 529 -20.55 0.02 -3.82
C LEU A 529 -21.56 0.93 -3.11
N THR A 530 -22.39 1.62 -3.90
CA THR A 530 -23.55 2.37 -3.38
C THR A 530 -24.57 1.43 -2.74
N PRO A 531 -25.40 1.91 -1.79
CA PRO A 531 -26.47 1.10 -1.19
C PRO A 531 -27.40 0.46 -2.24
N TRP A 532 -27.68 1.20 -3.32
CA TRP A 532 -28.50 0.72 -4.43
C TRP A 532 -27.83 -0.43 -5.21
N GLN A 533 -26.53 -0.31 -5.52
CA GLN A 533 -25.77 -1.38 -6.19
C GLN A 533 -25.72 -2.63 -5.31
N ARG A 534 -25.48 -2.47 -4.01
CA ARG A 534 -25.43 -3.56 -3.03
C ARG A 534 -26.75 -4.34 -3.00
N GLU A 535 -27.88 -3.64 -2.91
CA GLU A 535 -29.22 -4.23 -2.97
C GLU A 535 -29.46 -4.99 -4.29
N LYS A 536 -29.08 -4.41 -5.43
CA LYS A 536 -29.26 -5.04 -6.75
C LYS A 536 -28.42 -6.30 -6.92
N LEU A 537 -27.19 -6.29 -6.44
CA LEU A 537 -26.31 -7.46 -6.48
C LEU A 537 -26.80 -8.56 -5.54
N SER A 538 -27.23 -8.23 -4.31
CA SER A 538 -27.76 -9.22 -3.36
C SER A 538 -29.04 -9.91 -3.83
N ASN A 539 -29.89 -9.22 -4.59
CA ASN A 539 -31.19 -9.74 -5.02
C ASN A 539 -31.15 -10.46 -6.38
N SER A 540 -30.03 -10.43 -7.09
CA SER A 540 -29.91 -11.05 -8.41
C SER A 540 -29.51 -12.52 -8.29
N ARG A 541 -30.33 -13.42 -8.87
CA ARG A 541 -30.02 -14.86 -8.92
C ARG A 541 -29.26 -15.30 -10.17
N THR A 542 -29.16 -14.43 -11.17
CA THR A 542 -28.53 -14.71 -12.46
C THR A 542 -27.08 -14.23 -12.54
N LEU A 543 -26.58 -13.62 -11.47
CA LEU A 543 -25.21 -13.12 -11.38
C LEU A 543 -24.34 -13.99 -10.48
N PRO A 544 -23.01 -13.90 -10.67
CA PRO A 544 -22.03 -14.26 -9.66
C PRO A 544 -22.41 -13.74 -8.28
N GLN A 545 -22.46 -14.64 -7.29
CA GLN A 545 -22.70 -14.27 -5.90
C GLN A 545 -21.41 -13.86 -5.19
N THR A 546 -20.29 -14.38 -5.68
CA THR A 546 -18.97 -14.16 -5.08
C THR A 546 -18.04 -13.41 -6.02
N ILE A 547 -16.98 -12.84 -5.44
CA ILE A 547 -15.93 -12.17 -6.20
C ILE A 547 -15.25 -13.15 -7.17
N GLY A 548 -14.99 -14.38 -6.75
CA GLY A 548 -14.33 -15.39 -7.59
C GLY A 548 -15.14 -15.74 -8.84
N GLU A 549 -16.45 -15.95 -8.69
CA GLU A 549 -17.35 -16.17 -9.82
C GLU A 549 -17.40 -14.96 -10.77
N PHE A 550 -17.27 -13.74 -10.22
CA PHE A 550 -17.34 -12.50 -10.99
C PHE A 550 -16.09 -12.27 -11.84
N ILE A 551 -14.90 -12.53 -11.32
CA ILE A 551 -13.62 -12.32 -12.03
C ILE A 551 -13.43 -13.30 -13.19
N VAL A 552 -14.02 -14.49 -13.10
CA VAL A 552 -13.90 -15.52 -14.16
C VAL A 552 -14.75 -15.18 -15.39
N LEU A 553 -15.68 -14.22 -15.28
CA LEU A 553 -16.49 -13.79 -16.42
C LEU A 553 -15.61 -13.21 -17.54
N GLN A 554 -15.82 -13.69 -18.77
CA GLN A 554 -15.14 -13.14 -19.94
C GLN A 554 -15.55 -11.68 -20.23
N ASP A 555 -16.83 -11.36 -20.01
CA ASP A 555 -17.35 -10.00 -20.10
C ASP A 555 -18.26 -9.69 -18.90
N PRO A 556 -17.68 -9.18 -17.80
CA PRO A 556 -18.44 -8.75 -16.63
C PRO A 556 -19.43 -7.62 -16.96
N GLY A 557 -19.11 -6.75 -17.93
CA GLY A 557 -19.93 -5.61 -18.31
C GLY A 557 -21.24 -6.02 -18.97
N THR A 558 -21.20 -7.00 -19.87
CA THR A 558 -22.41 -7.57 -20.47
C THR A 558 -23.25 -8.34 -19.46
N THR A 559 -22.61 -9.11 -18.58
CA THR A 559 -23.30 -9.85 -17.53
C THR A 559 -24.02 -8.91 -16.55
N LEU A 560 -23.37 -7.83 -16.10
CA LEU A 560 -23.99 -6.83 -15.21
C LEU A 560 -25.14 -6.06 -15.87
N ARG A 561 -25.07 -5.81 -17.18
CA ARG A 561 -26.14 -5.13 -17.93
C ARG A 561 -27.43 -5.94 -18.06
N THR A 562 -27.42 -7.22 -17.67
CA THR A 562 -28.65 -8.03 -17.57
C THR A 562 -29.56 -7.59 -16.41
N ILE A 563 -29.03 -6.83 -15.44
CA ILE A 563 -29.78 -6.33 -14.30
C ILE A 563 -30.63 -5.13 -14.73
N HIS A 564 -31.91 -5.15 -14.37
CA HIS A 564 -32.80 -4.02 -14.58
C HIS A 564 -32.24 -2.72 -13.94
N ARG A 565 -32.10 -1.67 -14.76
CA ARG A 565 -31.51 -0.35 -14.43
C ARG A 565 -29.99 -0.32 -14.20
N VAL A 566 -29.25 -1.34 -14.64
CA VAL A 566 -27.78 -1.29 -14.72
C VAL A 566 -27.36 -1.07 -16.18
N GLY A 567 -27.14 0.19 -16.53
CA GLY A 567 -26.57 0.58 -17.83
C GLY A 567 -25.04 0.46 -17.86
N GLN A 568 -24.43 0.84 -18.99
CA GLN A 568 -22.99 0.74 -19.21
C GLN A 568 -22.15 1.48 -18.14
N VAL A 569 -22.56 2.69 -17.78
CA VAL A 569 -21.85 3.50 -16.76
C VAL A 569 -21.88 2.81 -15.40
N ARG A 570 -23.06 2.31 -14.98
CA ARG A 570 -23.21 1.63 -13.69
C ARG A 570 -22.47 0.29 -13.66
N ALA A 571 -22.51 -0.46 -14.75
CA ALA A 571 -21.72 -1.69 -14.89
C ALA A 571 -20.22 -1.39 -14.71
N LYS A 572 -19.73 -0.33 -15.37
CA LYS A 572 -18.35 0.13 -15.20
C LYS A 572 -18.04 0.50 -13.74
N THR A 573 -18.87 1.29 -13.07
CA THR A 573 -18.63 1.64 -11.65
C THR A 573 -18.59 0.44 -10.71
N ILE A 574 -19.40 -0.61 -10.97
CA ILE A 574 -19.35 -1.84 -10.18
C ILE A 574 -18.04 -2.58 -10.46
N ILE A 575 -17.63 -2.71 -11.72
CA ILE A 575 -16.37 -3.34 -12.11
C ILE A 575 -15.18 -2.60 -11.47
N ASP A 576 -15.16 -1.28 -11.57
CA ASP A 576 -14.10 -0.43 -11.03
C ASP A 576 -14.06 -0.54 -9.50
N ALA A 577 -15.20 -0.59 -8.80
CA ALA A 577 -15.25 -0.80 -7.35
C ALA A 577 -14.73 -2.19 -6.94
N VAL A 578 -15.08 -3.24 -7.69
CA VAL A 578 -14.59 -4.61 -7.44
C VAL A 578 -13.09 -4.69 -7.72
N GLN A 579 -12.60 -4.12 -8.82
CA GLN A 579 -11.19 -4.06 -9.15
C GLN A 579 -10.41 -3.23 -8.12
N ALA A 580 -10.93 -2.08 -7.69
CA ALA A 580 -10.32 -1.26 -6.66
C ALA A 580 -10.27 -2.01 -5.33
N PHE A 581 -11.32 -2.75 -4.96
CA PHE A 581 -11.32 -3.58 -3.75
C PHE A 581 -10.35 -4.76 -3.85
N LEU A 582 -10.29 -5.44 -5.00
CA LEU A 582 -9.32 -6.51 -5.23
C LEU A 582 -7.91 -5.97 -5.15
N ASP A 583 -7.59 -4.93 -5.92
CA ASP A 583 -6.32 -4.26 -5.83
C ASP A 583 -6.03 -3.81 -4.41
N GLU A 584 -7.03 -3.31 -3.67
CA GLU A 584 -6.85 -2.85 -2.29
C GLU A 584 -6.65 -3.99 -1.29
N TYR A 585 -7.30 -5.12 -1.50
CA TYR A 585 -7.18 -6.28 -0.65
C TYR A 585 -5.87 -7.02 -0.92
N LEU A 586 -5.48 -7.09 -2.19
CA LEU A 586 -4.29 -7.76 -2.70
C LEU A 586 -3.03 -6.90 -2.54
N SER A 587 -3.16 -5.56 -2.52
CA SER A 587 -2.12 -4.64 -2.03
C SER A 587 -2.22 -4.35 -0.53
#